data_AF-A0A7C1W520-F1
#
_entry.id   AF-A0A7C1W520-F1
#
_cell.length_a   1.000
_cell.length_b   1.000
_cell.length_c   1.000
_cell.angle_alpha   90.00
_cell.angle_beta   90.00
_cell.angle_gamma   90.00
#
_symmetry.space_group_name_H-M   'P 1'
#
loop_
_entity.id
_entity.type
_entity.pdbx_description
1 polymer ?
#
loop_
_entity_poly.entity_id
_entity_poly.type
_entity_poly.pdbx_seq_one_letter_code
_entity_poly.pdbx_strand_id
1 'polypeptide(L)'
;MGKVRYTTKFVYTLSIVFLLVIISIISLKFWLLYSIYPFLILIFYSWYYVYSENMDIVLERTIDKRRFIEGETATVNIKLSTNGKKLLKIWERYNENLKIFLGYIENEKTFKYKINVERDIYIFQDIIADIKDPFSLFYKRKEFKTMDYILGLPKIEDIRLKMNVKGYKVVSGAFPSPKMGGGIE
;
A
#
# COMPACT_ATOMS: atom_id res chain seq x y z
N MET A 1 7.02 5.24 -15.75
CA MET A 1 6.26 6.47 -16.03
C MET A 1 4.82 6.28 -15.59
N GLY A 2 4.30 7.17 -14.73
CA GLY A 2 2.90 7.10 -14.27
C GLY A 2 1.92 7.49 -15.38
N LYS A 3 0.78 6.81 -15.48
CA LYS A 3 -0.24 7.10 -16.49
C LYS A 3 -1.02 8.35 -16.10
N VAL A 4 -1.01 9.38 -16.96
CA VAL A 4 -1.81 10.59 -16.78
C VAL A 4 -3.20 10.38 -17.38
N ARG A 5 -4.25 10.77 -16.65
CA ARG A 5 -5.65 10.71 -17.08
C ARG A 5 -6.27 12.10 -16.96
N TYR A 6 -7.11 12.45 -17.92
CA TYR A 6 -7.91 13.68 -17.91
C TYR A 6 -9.21 13.49 -17.13
N THR A 7 -9.74 14.57 -16.58
CA THR A 7 -11.01 14.58 -15.84
C THR A 7 -12.17 15.09 -16.67
N THR A 8 -13.39 14.88 -16.18
CA THR A 8 -14.59 15.53 -16.73
C THR A 8 -14.47 17.05 -16.72
N LYS A 9 -13.83 17.63 -15.70
CA LYS A 9 -13.55 19.08 -15.64
C LYS A 9 -12.65 19.55 -16.77
N PHE A 10 -11.64 18.78 -17.16
CA PHE A 10 -10.81 19.10 -18.32
C PHE A 10 -11.65 19.15 -19.59
N VAL A 11 -12.55 18.16 -19.79
CA VAL A 11 -13.45 18.14 -20.95
C VAL A 11 -14.33 19.38 -20.99
N TYR A 12 -14.98 19.75 -19.87
CA TYR A 12 -15.80 20.96 -19.82
C TYR A 12 -15.00 22.23 -20.07
N THR A 13 -13.81 22.35 -19.50
CA THR A 13 -12.93 23.50 -19.70
C THR A 13 -12.54 23.64 -21.17
N LEU A 14 -12.21 22.53 -21.82
CA LEU A 14 -11.88 22.49 -23.24
C LEU A 14 -13.10 22.84 -24.12
N SER A 15 -14.28 22.33 -23.79
CA SER A 15 -15.53 22.65 -24.50
C SER A 15 -15.86 24.15 -24.41
N ILE A 16 -15.65 24.78 -23.25
CA ILE A 16 -15.85 26.23 -23.08
C ILE A 16 -14.87 27.02 -23.95
N VAL A 17 -13.60 26.65 -23.94
CA VAL A 17 -12.58 27.28 -24.80
C VAL A 17 -12.96 27.14 -26.28
N PHE A 18 -13.42 25.96 -26.69
CA PHE A 18 -13.85 25.72 -28.07
C PHE A 18 -15.08 26.55 -28.45
N LEU A 19 -16.09 26.65 -27.57
CA LEU A 19 -17.25 27.51 -27.77
C LEU A 19 -16.86 29.00 -27.90
N LEU A 20 -15.91 29.47 -27.09
CA LEU A 20 -15.41 30.85 -27.19
C LEU A 20 -14.76 31.13 -28.55
N VAL A 21 -14.02 30.18 -29.11
CA VAL A 21 -13.46 30.29 -30.46
C VAL A 21 -14.58 30.42 -31.50
N ILE A 22 -15.59 29.55 -31.45
CA ILE A 22 -16.73 29.59 -32.38
C ILE A 22 -17.46 30.95 -32.30
N ILE A 23 -17.77 31.40 -31.08
CA ILE A 23 -18.46 32.68 -30.85
C ILE A 23 -17.62 33.85 -31.36
N SER A 24 -16.30 33.80 -31.16
CA SER A 24 -15.37 34.83 -31.65
C SER A 24 -15.39 34.93 -33.18
N ILE A 25 -15.42 33.80 -33.88
CA ILE A 25 -15.45 33.73 -35.35
C ILE A 25 -16.80 34.25 -35.86
N ILE A 26 -17.92 33.77 -35.30
CA ILE A 26 -19.27 34.18 -35.71
C ILE A 26 -19.48 35.68 -35.49
N SER A 27 -18.99 36.20 -34.36
CA SER A 27 -19.16 37.62 -34.01
C SER A 27 -18.18 38.55 -34.72
N LEU A 28 -17.22 38.02 -35.51
CA LEU A 28 -16.08 38.77 -36.10
C LEU A 28 -15.27 39.58 -35.08
N LYS A 29 -15.41 39.28 -33.79
CA LYS A 29 -14.78 40.00 -32.68
C LYS A 29 -13.57 39.22 -32.22
N PHE A 30 -12.47 39.36 -32.94
CA PHE A 30 -11.20 38.70 -32.61
C PHE A 30 -10.65 39.06 -31.22
N TRP A 31 -11.12 40.16 -30.62
CA TRP A 31 -10.75 40.49 -29.23
C TRP A 31 -11.23 39.43 -28.21
N LEU A 32 -12.27 38.65 -28.53
CA LEU A 32 -12.74 37.55 -27.68
C LEU A 32 -11.72 36.39 -27.59
N LEU A 33 -10.83 36.24 -28.58
CA LEU A 33 -9.76 35.25 -28.50
C LEU A 33 -8.79 35.53 -27.34
N TYR A 34 -8.65 36.80 -26.92
CA TYR A 34 -7.80 37.11 -25.76
C TYR A 34 -8.32 36.49 -24.47
N SER A 35 -9.62 36.24 -24.36
CA SER A 35 -10.22 35.56 -23.20
C SER A 35 -9.83 34.08 -23.10
N ILE A 36 -9.22 33.49 -24.13
CA ILE A 36 -8.80 32.08 -24.13
C ILE A 36 -7.46 31.90 -23.41
N TYR A 37 -6.58 32.91 -23.42
CA TYR A 37 -5.26 32.85 -22.79
C TYR A 37 -5.28 32.37 -21.32
N PRO A 38 -6.14 32.88 -20.41
CA PRO A 38 -6.16 32.39 -19.03
C PRO A 38 -6.51 30.90 -18.94
N PHE A 39 -7.39 30.38 -19.79
CA PHE A 39 -7.72 28.96 -19.83
C PHE A 39 -6.56 28.12 -20.33
N LEU A 40 -5.86 28.58 -21.38
CA LEU A 40 -4.67 27.90 -21.88
C LEU A 40 -3.57 27.87 -20.82
N ILE A 41 -3.28 29.01 -20.19
CA ILE A 41 -2.29 29.10 -19.10
C ILE A 41 -2.62 28.12 -17.98
N LEU A 42 -3.90 28.04 -17.58
CA LEU A 42 -4.35 27.12 -16.54
C LEU A 42 -4.16 25.66 -16.95
N ILE A 43 -4.53 25.29 -18.18
CA ILE A 43 -4.32 23.93 -18.71
C ILE A 43 -2.83 23.58 -18.75
N PHE A 44 -1.97 24.47 -19.26
CA PHE A 44 -0.53 24.25 -19.32
C PHE A 44 0.09 24.15 -17.94
N TYR A 45 -0.33 25.00 -17.00
CA TYR A 45 0.15 24.95 -15.62
C TYR A 45 -0.26 23.63 -14.94
N SER A 46 -1.53 23.21 -15.06
CA SER A 46 -1.99 21.93 -14.52
C SER A 46 -1.25 20.74 -15.15
N TRP A 47 -1.00 20.80 -16.47
CA TRP A 47 -0.23 19.77 -17.16
C TRP A 47 1.21 19.70 -16.64
N TYR A 48 1.90 20.85 -16.56
CA TYR A 48 3.26 20.96 -16.04
C TYR A 48 3.36 20.47 -14.60
N TYR A 49 2.40 20.85 -13.76
CA TYR A 49 2.34 20.43 -12.36
C TYR A 49 2.30 18.90 -12.21
N VAL A 50 1.54 18.22 -13.08
CA VAL A 50 1.39 16.76 -13.05
C VAL A 50 2.57 16.05 -13.73
N TYR A 51 3.12 16.62 -14.80
CA TYR A 51 4.24 16.02 -15.50
C TYR A 51 5.59 16.23 -14.83
N SER A 52 5.77 17.33 -14.08
CA SER A 52 6.99 17.63 -13.34
C SER A 52 7.52 16.38 -12.60
N GLU A 53 8.71 15.95 -13.03
CA GLU A 53 9.38 14.72 -12.61
C GLU A 53 9.86 14.74 -11.15
N ASN A 54 9.92 15.94 -10.55
CA ASN A 54 10.32 16.20 -9.16
C ASN A 54 9.29 15.70 -8.11
N MET A 55 8.54 14.64 -8.42
CA MET A 55 7.67 13.97 -7.45
C MET A 55 8.51 13.02 -6.61
N ASP A 56 9.29 13.59 -5.69
CA ASP A 56 9.89 12.89 -4.55
C ASP A 56 8.76 12.53 -3.59
N ILE A 57 8.05 11.47 -3.96
CA ILE A 57 7.08 10.83 -3.10
C ILE A 57 7.84 9.68 -2.47
N VAL A 58 8.27 9.90 -1.24
CA VAL A 58 8.90 8.86 -0.42
C VAL A 58 7.77 8.10 0.26
N LEU A 59 7.73 6.80 -0.01
CA LEU A 59 6.79 5.89 0.62
C LEU A 59 7.57 5.07 1.65
N GLU A 60 7.12 5.16 2.90
CA GLU A 60 7.64 4.33 3.99
C GLU A 60 6.50 3.45 4.52
N ARG A 61 6.65 2.14 4.37
CA ARG A 61 5.82 1.15 5.07
C ARG A 61 6.58 0.70 6.30
N THR A 62 6.00 0.94 7.47
CA THR A 62 6.56 0.45 8.75
C THR A 62 5.60 -0.55 9.37
N ILE A 63 6.11 -1.73 9.68
CA ILE A 63 5.40 -2.80 10.35
C ILE A 63 6.17 -3.09 11.65
N ASP A 64 5.50 -3.03 12.80
CA ASP A 64 6.16 -3.10 14.11
C ASP A 64 6.95 -4.41 14.30
N LYS A 65 6.42 -5.53 13.81
CA LYS A 65 7.04 -6.86 13.83
C LYS A 65 6.65 -7.63 12.56
N ARG A 66 7.46 -8.61 12.15
CA ARG A 66 7.16 -9.47 10.97
C ARG A 66 6.54 -10.82 11.31
N ARG A 67 6.64 -11.24 12.57
CA ARG A 67 6.12 -12.53 13.07
C ARG A 67 5.15 -12.24 14.20
N PHE A 68 3.94 -12.77 14.08
CA PHE A 68 2.88 -12.63 15.07
C PHE A 68 2.38 -14.02 15.45
N ILE A 69 1.93 -14.16 16.68
CA ILE A 69 1.20 -15.34 17.12
C ILE A 69 -0.25 -15.21 16.64
N GLU A 70 -0.87 -16.33 16.27
CA GLU A 70 -2.28 -16.41 15.90
C GLU A 70 -3.19 -15.64 16.89
N GLY A 71 -3.97 -14.69 16.36
CA GLY A 71 -4.87 -13.83 17.14
C GLY A 71 -4.26 -12.51 17.62
N GLU A 72 -2.97 -12.26 17.37
CA GLU A 72 -2.36 -10.95 17.61
C GLU A 72 -2.74 -9.94 16.50
N THR A 73 -2.80 -8.67 16.88
CA THR A 73 -3.07 -7.57 15.95
C THR A 73 -1.78 -6.95 15.44
N ALA A 74 -1.62 -6.92 14.11
CA ALA A 74 -0.54 -6.20 13.46
C ALA A 74 -1.00 -4.79 13.07
N THR A 75 -0.18 -3.78 13.35
CA THR A 75 -0.41 -2.41 12.88
C THR A 75 0.52 -2.15 11.69
N VAL A 76 -0.07 -1.73 10.57
CA VAL A 76 0.68 -1.31 9.39
C VAL A 76 0.50 0.19 9.22
N ASN A 77 1.62 0.92 9.22
CA ASN A 77 1.64 2.36 8.99
C ASN A 77 2.27 2.63 7.63
N ILE A 78 1.54 3.35 6.78
CA ILE A 78 2.02 3.82 5.49
C ILE A 78 2.13 5.34 5.57
N LYS A 79 3.37 5.83 5.44
CA LYS A 79 3.66 7.26 5.41
C LYS A 79 4.08 7.65 4.01
N LEU A 80 3.41 8.67 3.48
CA LEU A 80 3.68 9.26 2.18
C LEU A 80 4.14 10.70 2.35
N SER A 81 5.42 10.94 2.18
CA SER A 81 5.97 12.29 2.21
C SER A 81 5.87 12.89 0.80
N THR A 82 5.06 13.94 0.66
CA THR A 82 4.96 14.73 -0.59
C THR A 82 5.47 16.15 -0.36
N ASN A 83 6.36 16.63 -1.26
CA ASN A 83 6.77 18.02 -1.34
C ASN A 83 5.63 18.88 -1.91
N GLY A 84 4.71 19.32 -1.05
CA GLY A 84 3.71 20.35 -1.32
C GLY A 84 2.48 19.94 -2.16
N LYS A 85 2.43 18.73 -2.71
CA LYS A 85 1.32 18.28 -3.58
C LYS A 85 0.23 17.53 -2.80
N LYS A 86 -1.04 17.87 -3.05
CA LYS A 86 -2.21 17.18 -2.49
C LYS A 86 -2.38 15.77 -3.08
N LEU A 87 -2.50 14.78 -2.20
CA LEU A 87 -2.81 13.39 -2.56
C LEU A 87 -4.32 13.20 -2.54
N LEU A 88 -4.86 12.47 -3.52
CA LEU A 88 -6.30 12.22 -3.57
C LEU A 88 -6.66 10.89 -2.92
N LYS A 89 -5.92 9.84 -3.31
CA LYS A 89 -6.25 8.48 -2.92
C LYS A 89 -5.02 7.61 -2.91
N ILE A 90 -4.96 6.76 -1.89
CA ILE A 90 -3.92 5.77 -1.70
C ILE A 90 -4.62 4.42 -1.67
N TRP A 91 -4.08 3.47 -2.42
CA TRP A 91 -4.54 2.10 -2.45
C TRP A 91 -3.35 1.20 -2.26
N GLU A 92 -3.54 0.13 -1.51
CA GLU A 92 -2.54 -0.93 -1.37
C GLU A 92 -3.14 -2.22 -1.86
N ARG A 93 -2.37 -2.98 -2.65
CA ARG A 93 -2.74 -4.32 -3.05
C ARG A 93 -2.27 -5.31 -1.99
N TYR A 94 -3.20 -6.12 -1.50
CA TYR A 94 -2.98 -7.14 -0.49
C TYR A 94 -3.66 -8.45 -0.88
N ASN A 95 -3.23 -9.56 -0.27
CA ASN A 95 -3.78 -10.89 -0.53
C ASN A 95 -5.20 -11.06 0.04
N GLU A 96 -6.07 -11.87 -0.57
CA GLU A 96 -7.50 -12.01 -0.21
C GLU A 96 -7.74 -12.46 1.23
N ASN A 97 -6.76 -13.15 1.84
CA ASN A 97 -6.85 -13.65 3.21
C ASN A 97 -6.69 -12.57 4.30
N LEU A 98 -6.38 -11.32 3.92
CA LEU A 98 -6.20 -10.20 4.85
C LEU A 98 -7.54 -9.64 5.34
N LYS A 99 -7.86 -9.91 6.61
CA LYS A 99 -8.99 -9.28 7.31
C LYS A 99 -8.55 -7.98 7.98
N ILE A 100 -8.90 -6.85 7.37
CA ILE A 100 -8.66 -5.52 7.92
C ILE A 100 -9.72 -5.24 8.98
N PHE A 101 -9.29 -4.98 10.22
CA PHE A 101 -10.20 -4.78 11.35
C PHE A 101 -10.54 -3.31 11.57
N LEU A 102 -9.54 -2.43 11.43
CA LEU A 102 -9.71 -0.99 11.65
C LEU A 102 -8.71 -0.20 10.80
N GLY A 103 -9.20 0.66 9.91
CA GLY A 103 -8.38 1.59 9.15
C GLY A 103 -8.79 3.02 9.45
N TYR A 104 -7.84 3.89 9.78
CA TYR A 104 -8.11 5.31 9.93
C TYR A 104 -7.05 6.14 9.20
N ILE A 105 -7.53 7.22 8.58
CA ILE A 105 -6.68 8.23 7.95
C ILE A 105 -6.33 9.21 9.05
N GLU A 106 -5.08 9.21 9.50
CA GLU A 106 -4.63 10.12 10.56
C GLU A 106 -4.37 11.53 10.01
N ASN A 107 -3.93 11.63 8.75
CA ASN A 107 -3.79 12.85 7.96
C ASN A 107 -3.85 12.54 6.45
N GLU A 108 -3.93 13.56 5.57
CA GLU A 108 -3.89 13.40 4.10
C GLU A 108 -2.65 12.60 3.59
N LYS A 109 -1.64 12.37 4.44
CA LYS A 109 -0.34 11.76 4.14
C LYS A 109 -0.02 10.48 4.93
N THR A 110 -0.83 10.12 5.92
CA THR A 110 -0.57 8.95 6.78
C THR A 110 -1.81 8.07 6.87
N PHE A 111 -1.65 6.82 6.43
CA PHE A 111 -2.67 5.80 6.51
C PHE A 111 -2.22 4.74 7.52
N LYS A 112 -3.05 4.49 8.54
CA LYS A 112 -2.80 3.46 9.55
C LYS A 112 -3.94 2.47 9.53
N TYR A 113 -3.60 1.19 9.49
CA TYR A 113 -4.60 0.15 9.60
C TYR A 113 -4.11 -1.03 10.43
N LYS A 114 -5.07 -1.70 11.08
CA LYS A 114 -4.86 -2.86 11.92
C LYS A 114 -5.43 -4.11 11.26
N ILE A 115 -4.68 -5.18 11.38
CA ILE A 115 -4.95 -6.48 10.78
C ILE A 115 -5.00 -7.50 11.90
N ASN A 116 -5.99 -8.40 11.86
CA ASN A 116 -5.97 -9.58 12.70
C ASN A 116 -5.19 -10.70 11.98
N VAL A 117 -4.12 -11.20 12.61
CA VAL A 117 -3.24 -12.18 11.98
C VAL A 117 -3.70 -13.58 12.35
N GLU A 118 -4.28 -14.29 11.38
CA GLU A 118 -4.53 -15.74 11.47
C GLU A 118 -3.29 -16.52 11.03
N ARG A 119 -3.33 -17.85 11.10
CA ARG A 119 -2.23 -18.72 10.67
C ARG A 119 -2.09 -18.71 9.14
N ASP A 120 -1.36 -17.74 8.61
CA ASP A 120 -1.06 -17.63 7.18
C ASP A 120 0.16 -16.74 6.89
N ILE A 121 0.56 -16.68 5.61
CA ILE A 121 1.54 -15.74 5.07
C ILE A 121 0.81 -14.61 4.36
N TYR A 122 0.91 -13.42 4.93
CA TYR A 122 0.30 -12.21 4.39
C TYR A 122 1.32 -11.42 3.59
N ILE A 123 1.05 -11.18 2.31
CA ILE A 123 1.95 -10.45 1.41
C ILE A 123 1.31 -9.11 1.05
N PHE A 124 2.06 -8.03 1.28
CA PHE A 124 1.72 -6.66 0.90
C PHE A 124 2.51 -6.28 -0.34
N GLN A 125 1.81 -5.93 -1.41
CA GLN A 125 2.40 -5.68 -2.72
C GLN A 125 2.42 -4.17 -3.05
N ASP A 126 2.14 -3.86 -4.31
CA ASP A 126 2.19 -2.53 -4.90
C ASP A 126 1.28 -1.55 -4.14
N ILE A 127 1.80 -0.35 -3.91
CA ILE A 127 1.02 0.78 -3.43
C ILE A 127 0.79 1.73 -4.59
N ILE A 128 -0.48 2.09 -4.81
CA ILE A 128 -0.93 2.96 -5.88
C ILE A 128 -1.35 4.29 -5.28
N ALA A 129 -0.69 5.36 -5.66
CA ALA A 129 -1.07 6.72 -5.29
C ALA A 129 -1.63 7.47 -6.50
N ASP A 130 -2.83 8.03 -6.35
CA ASP A 130 -3.45 8.91 -7.33
C ASP A 130 -3.24 10.37 -6.91
N ILE A 131 -2.51 11.11 -7.73
CA ILE A 131 -2.12 12.51 -7.51
C ILE A 131 -2.99 13.41 -8.38
N LYS A 132 -3.43 14.53 -7.82
CA LYS A 132 -4.30 15.49 -8.49
C LYS A 132 -3.61 16.84 -8.61
N ASP A 133 -3.83 17.53 -9.72
CA ASP A 133 -3.45 18.93 -9.86
C ASP A 133 -4.35 19.85 -9.00
N PRO A 134 -3.91 21.07 -8.66
CA PRO A 134 -4.71 22.00 -7.86
C PRO A 134 -6.07 22.32 -8.49
N PHE A 135 -6.15 22.33 -9.82
CA PHE A 135 -7.36 22.68 -10.58
C PHE A 135 -8.22 21.47 -10.95
N SER A 136 -7.84 20.27 -10.53
CA SER A 136 -8.59 19.04 -10.80
C SER A 136 -8.78 18.68 -12.27
N LEU A 137 -7.91 19.16 -13.17
CA LEU A 137 -7.96 18.87 -14.61
C LEU A 137 -7.30 17.54 -14.97
N PHE A 138 -6.28 17.13 -14.23
CA PHE A 138 -5.49 15.94 -14.52
C PHE A 138 -5.21 15.11 -13.27
N TYR A 139 -5.16 13.80 -13.47
CA TYR A 139 -4.70 12.84 -12.48
C TYR A 139 -3.46 12.13 -12.99
N LYS A 140 -2.50 11.87 -12.09
CA LYS A 140 -1.39 10.96 -12.36
C LYS A 140 -1.38 9.85 -11.35
N ARG A 141 -1.47 8.62 -11.88
CA ARG A 141 -1.29 7.42 -11.10
C ARG A 141 0.19 7.10 -11.01
N LYS A 142 0.72 6.99 -9.80
CA LYS A 142 2.07 6.50 -9.53
C LYS A 142 1.96 5.19 -8.76
N GLU A 143 2.57 4.16 -9.31
CA GLU A 143 2.64 2.82 -8.69
C GLU A 143 4.03 2.68 -8.06
N PHE A 144 4.05 2.32 -6.79
CA PHE A 144 5.25 2.03 -6.03
C PHE A 144 5.32 0.52 -5.83
N LYS A 145 6.33 -0.09 -6.43
CA LYS A 145 6.59 -1.51 -6.26
C LYS A 145 7.29 -1.73 -4.93
N THR A 146 6.53 -2.22 -3.97
CA THR A 146 7.02 -2.57 -2.63
C THR A 146 6.54 -3.98 -2.32
N MET A 147 7.38 -4.81 -1.71
CA MET A 147 7.00 -6.16 -1.31
C MET A 147 7.41 -6.37 0.14
N ASP A 148 6.41 -6.50 1.01
CA ASP A 148 6.61 -6.86 2.41
C ASP A 148 5.69 -8.01 2.80
N TYR A 149 5.98 -8.66 3.92
CA TYR A 149 5.19 -9.78 4.39
C TYR A 149 5.08 -9.82 5.91
N ILE A 150 3.99 -10.43 6.38
CA ILE A 150 3.73 -10.76 7.78
C ILE A 150 3.48 -12.27 7.87
N LEU A 151 4.08 -12.92 8.87
CA LEU A 151 3.92 -14.35 9.15
C LEU A 151 3.08 -14.55 10.42
N GLY A 152 1.94 -15.22 10.28
CA GLY A 152 1.15 -15.73 11.40
C GLY A 152 1.63 -17.12 11.80
N LEU A 153 2.17 -17.24 13.01
CA LEU A 153 2.63 -18.50 13.58
C LEU A 153 1.49 -19.15 14.38
N PRO A 154 1.36 -20.48 14.33
CA PRO A 154 0.38 -21.17 15.16
C PRO A 154 0.68 -20.93 16.63
N LYS A 155 -0.36 -20.76 17.43
CA LYS A 155 -0.21 -20.74 18.88
C LYS A 155 0.31 -22.11 19.33
N ILE A 156 1.44 -22.13 20.03
CA ILE A 156 1.91 -23.36 20.68
C ILE A 156 0.97 -23.61 21.86
N GLU A 157 -0.08 -24.37 21.61
CA GLU A 157 -0.81 -25.00 22.70
C GLU A 157 0.10 -26.06 23.29
N ASP A 158 0.21 -26.06 24.61
CA ASP A 158 0.99 -27.05 25.35
C ASP A 158 0.29 -28.39 25.19
N ILE A 159 0.58 -29.09 24.09
CA ILE A 159 0.09 -30.44 23.84
C ILE A 159 0.73 -31.30 24.91
N ARG A 160 0.04 -31.43 26.04
CA ARG A 160 0.29 -32.50 26.99
C ARG A 160 -0.05 -33.79 26.26
N LEU A 161 0.92 -34.31 25.51
CA LEU A 161 0.92 -35.68 25.06
C LEU A 161 0.81 -36.50 26.35
N LYS A 162 -0.41 -36.92 26.69
CA LYS A 162 -0.60 -38.05 27.59
C LYS A 162 -0.03 -39.22 26.81
N MET A 163 1.27 -39.48 27.00
CA MET A 163 1.86 -40.75 26.64
C MET A 163 1.15 -41.79 27.49
N ASN A 164 0.03 -42.30 26.98
CA ASN A 164 -0.62 -43.44 27.55
C ASN A 164 0.20 -44.63 27.10
N VAL A 165 1.26 -44.92 27.87
CA VAL A 165 2.10 -46.05 27.57
C VAL A 165 1.35 -47.33 27.95
N LYS A 166 0.43 -47.74 27.08
CA LYS A 166 -0.11 -49.09 27.09
C LYS A 166 0.94 -50.00 26.45
N GLY A 167 1.77 -50.61 27.29
CA GLY A 167 2.55 -51.79 26.88
C GLY A 167 4.06 -51.68 26.95
N TYR A 168 4.66 -50.96 27.91
CA TYR A 168 6.01 -51.34 28.32
C TYR A 168 5.92 -52.67 29.06
N LYS A 169 6.29 -53.76 28.38
CA LYS A 169 6.66 -55.01 29.04
C LYS A 169 7.94 -54.71 29.82
N VAL A 170 7.82 -54.57 31.13
CA VAL A 170 9.00 -54.52 32.02
C VAL A 170 9.71 -55.84 31.84
N VAL A 171 10.75 -55.87 31.01
CA VAL A 171 11.63 -57.02 30.90
C VAL A 171 12.50 -56.98 32.14
N SER A 172 12.16 -57.79 33.15
CA SER A 172 13.03 -58.10 34.28
C SER A 172 14.19 -58.97 33.78
N GLY A 173 15.11 -58.36 33.06
CA GLY A 173 16.40 -58.93 32.70
C GLY A 173 17.49 -58.13 33.42
N ALA A 174 18.56 -58.80 33.84
CA ALA A 174 19.69 -58.15 34.48
C ALA A 174 20.15 -56.95 33.62
N PHE A 175 20.10 -55.75 34.21
CA PHE A 175 20.83 -54.61 33.66
C PHE A 175 22.28 -55.06 33.48
N PRO A 176 22.86 -55.05 32.27
CA PRO A 176 24.29 -55.26 32.15
C PRO A 176 24.96 -54.16 32.98
N SER A 177 25.82 -54.59 33.91
CA SER A 177 26.59 -53.66 34.73
C SER A 177 27.31 -52.67 33.82
N PRO A 178 27.42 -51.39 34.21
CA PRO A 178 28.32 -50.48 33.52
C PRO A 178 29.71 -51.09 33.63
N LYS A 179 30.26 -51.60 32.52
CA LYS A 179 31.65 -52.06 32.45
C LYS A 179 32.53 -50.86 32.78
N MET A 180 32.91 -50.78 34.05
CA MET A 180 34.01 -49.98 34.53
C MET A 180 35.27 -50.67 34.03
N GLY A 181 35.99 -50.04 33.09
CA GLY A 181 37.20 -50.61 32.51
C GLY A 181 37.44 -50.24 31.05
N GLY A 182 37.41 -48.95 30.72
CA GLY A 182 38.08 -48.43 29.54
C GLY A 182 39.49 -48.03 29.93
N GLY A 183 40.43 -48.97 29.85
CA GLY A 183 41.83 -48.75 30.18
C GLY A 183 42.74 -49.65 29.35
N ILE A 184 43.20 -49.09 28.23
CA ILE A 184 44.52 -49.26 27.59
C ILE A 184 44.95 -50.69 27.22
N GLU A 185 44.90 -50.99 25.92
CA GLU A 185 46.09 -51.38 25.14
C GLU A 185 46.17 -50.48 23.90
#